data_AF-A0A8T2RQ34-F1
#
_entry.id   AF-A0A8T2RQ34-F1
#
_cell.length_a   1.000
_cell.length_b   1.000
_cell.length_c   1.000
_cell.angle_alpha   90.00
_cell.angle_beta   90.00
_cell.angle_gamma   90.00
#
_symmetry.space_group_name_H-M   'P 1'
#
loop_
_entity.id
_entity.type
_entity.pdbx_description
1 polymer ?
#
loop_
_entity_poly.entity_id
_entity_poly.type
_entity_poly.pdbx_seq_one_letter_code
_entity_poly.pdbx_strand_id
1 'polypeptide(L)'
;MASQYNKARETARETGEQAREKAETLFQRIKKHAPGPLGWVALLAVGGILATGTVITLIVLTPVFIFFSPILVPLGIILFLCTAGFLTAVGSAIGTVMAISWIYRYFKGKHPPGAEKIEYAMTRIHDTAEQVKHKARDLGGQA
;
A
#
# COMPACT_ATOMS: atom_id res chain seq x y z
N MET A 1 35.95 -11.50 -37.69
CA MET A 1 35.70 -10.24 -36.95
C MET A 1 34.64 -9.35 -37.60
N ALA A 2 34.58 -9.20 -38.93
CA ALA A 2 33.58 -8.35 -39.61
C ALA A 2 32.10 -8.78 -39.43
N SER A 3 31.82 -10.08 -39.29
CA SER A 3 30.45 -10.60 -39.11
C SER A 3 29.81 -10.19 -37.76
N GLN A 4 30.59 -10.13 -36.67
CA GLN A 4 30.11 -9.65 -35.37
C GLN A 4 29.79 -8.15 -35.40
N TYR A 5 30.55 -7.38 -36.20
CA TYR A 5 30.35 -5.95 -36.33
C TYR A 5 29.06 -5.61 -37.07
N ASN A 6 28.73 -6.37 -38.11
CA ASN A 6 27.46 -6.22 -38.82
C ASN A 6 26.27 -6.63 -37.96
N LYS A 7 26.40 -7.73 -37.20
CA LYS A 7 25.36 -8.17 -36.26
C LYS A 7 25.11 -7.15 -35.14
N ALA A 8 26.17 -6.61 -34.55
CA ALA A 8 26.06 -5.55 -33.54
C ALA A 8 25.44 -4.26 -34.11
N ARG A 9 25.72 -3.94 -35.38
CA ARG A 9 25.14 -2.77 -36.07
C ARG A 9 23.67 -2.96 -36.39
N GLU A 10 23.25 -4.17 -36.74
CA GLU A 10 21.84 -4.52 -36.96
C GLU A 10 21.06 -4.46 -35.64
N THR A 11 21.58 -5.09 -34.57
CA THR A 11 20.94 -5.01 -33.23
C THR A 11 20.87 -3.58 -32.70
N ALA A 12 21.89 -2.76 -32.92
CA ALA A 12 21.86 -1.35 -32.54
C ALA A 12 20.85 -0.53 -33.34
N ARG A 13 20.62 -0.89 -34.62
CA ARG A 13 19.60 -0.25 -35.45
C ARG A 13 18.18 -0.64 -35.04
N GLU A 14 17.94 -1.92 -34.82
CA GLU A 14 16.64 -2.41 -34.32
C GLU A 14 16.31 -1.84 -32.94
N THR A 15 17.29 -1.79 -32.04
CA THR A 15 17.11 -1.22 -30.70
C THR A 15 16.88 0.30 -30.76
N GLY A 16 17.55 1.00 -31.68
CA GLY A 16 17.35 2.44 -31.91
C GLY A 16 15.98 2.77 -32.49
N GLU A 17 15.47 1.97 -33.43
CA GLU A 17 14.13 2.14 -33.99
C GLU A 17 13.03 1.80 -32.97
N GLN A 18 13.18 0.72 -32.21
CA GLN A 18 12.24 0.38 -31.14
C GLN A 18 12.23 1.42 -30.00
N ALA A 19 13.40 1.94 -29.62
CA ALA A 19 13.49 3.00 -28.63
C ALA A 19 12.81 4.29 -29.13
N ARG A 20 12.94 4.60 -30.42
CA ARG A 20 12.24 5.73 -31.06
C ARG A 20 10.73 5.52 -31.06
N GLU A 21 10.26 4.35 -31.46
CA GLU A 21 8.83 4.03 -31.51
C GLU A 21 8.19 4.04 -30.12
N LYS A 22 8.89 3.51 -29.11
CA LYS A 22 8.46 3.57 -27.70
C LYS A 22 8.47 4.99 -27.17
N ALA A 23 9.49 5.78 -27.48
CA ALA A 23 9.54 7.19 -27.08
C ALA A 23 8.36 7.97 -27.72
N GLU A 24 8.10 7.78 -29.00
CA GLU A 24 6.99 8.43 -29.71
C GLU A 24 5.63 8.01 -29.13
N THR A 25 5.42 6.72 -28.85
CA THR A 25 4.17 6.23 -28.24
C THR A 25 3.97 6.70 -26.80
N LEU A 26 5.05 6.82 -26.01
CA LEU A 26 4.99 7.37 -24.66
C LEU A 26 4.71 8.88 -24.70
N PHE A 27 5.38 9.63 -25.56
CA PHE A 27 5.10 11.04 -25.79
C PHE A 27 3.66 11.27 -26.27
N GLN A 28 3.15 10.41 -27.16
CA GLN A 28 1.76 10.44 -27.60
C GLN A 28 0.79 10.15 -26.45
N ARG A 29 1.07 9.18 -25.58
CA ARG A 29 0.23 8.89 -24.40
C ARG A 29 0.24 10.03 -23.39
N ILE A 30 1.41 10.60 -23.12
CA ILE A 30 1.57 11.74 -22.19
C ILE A 30 0.91 12.99 -22.77
N LYS A 31 1.06 13.27 -24.07
CA LYS A 31 0.39 14.39 -24.74
C LYS A 31 -1.13 14.21 -24.76
N LYS A 32 -1.63 12.97 -24.89
CA LYS A 32 -3.07 12.64 -24.81
C LYS A 32 -3.63 12.73 -23.39
N HIS A 33 -2.80 12.54 -22.36
CA HIS A 33 -3.18 12.64 -20.95
C HIS A 33 -2.68 13.92 -20.28
N ALA A 34 -2.19 14.89 -21.06
CA ALA A 34 -1.88 16.20 -20.54
C ALA A 34 -3.19 16.76 -19.98
N PRO A 35 -3.24 17.13 -18.68
CA PRO A 35 -4.44 17.74 -18.13
C PRO A 35 -4.77 18.93 -19.02
N GLY A 36 -5.99 18.98 -19.53
CA GLY A 36 -6.45 20.14 -20.29
C GLY A 36 -6.36 21.40 -19.43
N PRO A 37 -6.63 22.59 -20.01
CA PRO A 37 -6.63 23.84 -19.26
C PRO A 37 -7.44 23.75 -17.94
N LEU A 38 -8.55 23.00 -17.94
CA LEU A 38 -9.36 22.69 -16.76
C LEU A 38 -8.62 21.88 -15.68
N GLY A 39 -7.80 20.90 -16.06
CA GLY A 39 -7.05 20.08 -15.11
C GLY A 39 -5.94 20.87 -14.43
N TRP A 40 -5.29 21.78 -15.14
CA TRP A 40 -4.31 22.71 -14.56
C TRP A 40 -4.96 23.71 -13.61
N VAL A 41 -6.12 24.26 -13.97
CA VAL A 41 -6.87 25.17 -13.10
C VAL A 41 -7.35 24.45 -11.84
N ALA A 42 -7.85 23.22 -11.95
CA ALA A 42 -8.24 22.41 -10.79
C ALA A 42 -7.04 22.11 -9.89
N LEU A 43 -5.87 21.77 -10.47
CA LEU A 43 -4.67 21.50 -9.70
C LEU A 43 -4.14 22.74 -8.97
N LEU A 44 -4.17 23.91 -9.64
CA LEU A 44 -3.81 25.19 -9.03
C LEU A 44 -4.84 25.64 -8.00
N ALA A 45 -6.13 25.40 -8.22
CA ALA A 45 -7.18 25.72 -7.26
C ALA A 45 -7.03 24.88 -6.00
N VAL A 46 -6.89 23.56 -6.15
CA VAL A 46 -6.67 22.64 -5.02
C VAL A 46 -5.34 22.96 -4.32
N GLY A 47 -4.27 23.17 -5.08
CA GLY A 47 -2.97 23.54 -4.54
C GLY A 47 -2.98 24.88 -3.81
N GLY A 48 -3.67 25.88 -4.36
CA GLY A 48 -3.87 27.19 -3.75
C GLY A 48 -4.71 27.10 -2.48
N ILE A 49 -5.82 26.38 -2.51
CA ILE A 49 -6.68 26.17 -1.34
C ILE A 49 -5.92 25.45 -0.23
N LEU A 50 -5.18 24.38 -0.55
CA LEU A 50 -4.34 23.71 0.44
C LEU A 50 -3.24 24.64 0.96
N ALA A 51 -2.53 25.35 0.09
CA ALA A 51 -1.44 26.24 0.49
C ALA A 51 -1.94 27.38 1.38
N THR A 52 -3.00 28.08 0.98
CA THR A 52 -3.62 29.14 1.79
C THR A 52 -4.20 28.57 3.08
N GLY A 53 -4.87 27.41 3.02
CA GLY A 53 -5.39 26.70 4.18
C GLY A 53 -4.29 26.34 5.18
N THR A 54 -3.18 25.79 4.72
CA THR A 54 -2.00 25.47 5.54
C THR A 54 -1.36 26.73 6.10
N VAL A 55 -1.16 27.78 5.30
CA VAL A 55 -0.56 29.04 5.76
C VAL A 55 -1.43 29.72 6.81
N ILE A 56 -2.74 29.84 6.60
CA ILE A 56 -3.68 30.38 7.59
C ILE A 56 -3.67 29.52 8.85
N THR A 57 -3.71 28.20 8.70
CA THR A 57 -3.63 27.26 9.83
C THR A 57 -2.33 27.47 10.59
N LEU A 58 -1.17 27.61 9.93
CA LEU A 58 0.10 27.87 10.58
C LEU A 58 0.11 29.22 11.31
N ILE A 59 -0.42 30.28 10.70
CA ILE A 59 -0.49 31.62 11.31
C ILE A 59 -1.38 31.61 12.55
N VAL A 60 -2.48 30.86 12.57
CA VAL A 60 -3.34 30.69 13.75
C VAL A 60 -2.68 29.75 14.75
N LEU A 61 -2.05 28.68 14.28
CA LEU A 61 -1.39 27.67 15.10
C LEU A 61 -0.20 28.26 15.84
N THR A 62 0.61 29.14 15.25
CA THR A 62 1.81 29.72 15.88
C THR A 62 1.53 30.47 17.20
N PRO A 63 0.63 31.47 17.27
CA PRO A 63 0.30 32.13 18.53
C PRO A 63 -0.45 31.19 19.47
N VAL A 64 -1.30 30.29 18.95
CA VAL A 64 -2.02 29.30 19.76
C VAL A 64 -1.05 28.30 20.41
N PHE A 65 0.01 27.86 19.72
CA PHE A 65 1.04 26.96 20.25
C PHE A 65 1.88 27.64 21.34
N ILE A 66 2.18 28.92 21.17
CA ILE A 66 2.91 29.72 22.15
C ILE A 66 2.05 29.96 23.41
N PHE A 67 0.76 30.27 23.25
CA PHE A 67 -0.13 30.58 24.37
C PHE A 67 -0.63 29.33 25.11
N PHE A 68 -0.88 28.25 24.37
CA PHE A 68 -1.43 27.02 24.91
C PHE A 68 -0.35 25.95 25.12
N SER A 69 0.95 26.20 25.04
CA SER A 69 1.98 25.19 25.39
C SER A 69 1.65 24.36 26.66
N PRO A 70 1.06 24.91 27.74
CA PRO A 70 0.57 24.13 28.87
C PRO A 70 -0.78 23.39 28.69
N ILE A 71 -1.64 23.76 27.73
CA ILE A 71 -3.02 23.24 27.52
C ILE A 71 -3.17 22.40 26.23
N LEU A 72 -2.42 22.73 25.18
CA LEU A 72 -2.41 22.11 23.85
C LEU A 72 -1.69 20.77 23.83
N VAL A 73 -0.66 20.60 24.69
CA VAL A 73 -0.03 19.29 24.88
C VAL A 73 -1.07 18.28 25.40
N PRO A 74 -1.82 18.57 26.48
CA PRO A 74 -2.97 17.75 26.89
C PRO A 74 -4.03 17.56 25.80
N LEU A 75 -4.48 18.64 25.13
CA LEU A 75 -5.53 18.55 24.10
C LEU A 75 -5.10 17.73 22.88
N GLY A 76 -3.84 17.87 22.45
CA GLY A 76 -3.26 17.13 21.33
C GLY A 76 -3.17 15.63 21.63
N ILE A 77 -2.82 15.26 22.87
CA ILE A 77 -2.85 13.85 23.30
C ILE A 77 -4.27 13.32 23.24
N ILE A 78 -5.27 14.07 23.74
CA ILE A 78 -6.68 13.64 23.70
C ILE A 78 -7.16 13.48 22.26
N LEU A 79 -6.87 14.43 21.37
CA LEU A 79 -7.26 14.34 19.95
C LEU A 79 -6.52 13.21 19.23
N PHE A 80 -5.24 12.99 19.51
CA PHE A 80 -4.47 11.89 18.94
C PHE A 80 -5.02 10.54 19.41
N LEU A 81 -5.32 10.39 20.71
CA LEU A 81 -5.96 9.19 21.23
C LEU A 81 -7.38 9.01 20.68
N CYS A 82 -8.17 10.07 20.55
CA CYS A 82 -9.50 10.01 19.96
C CYS A 82 -9.44 9.59 18.49
N THR A 83 -8.56 10.18 17.69
CA THR A 83 -8.41 9.84 16.27
C THR A 83 -7.82 8.46 16.08
N ALA A 84 -6.72 8.11 16.78
CA ALA A 84 -6.14 6.77 16.73
C ALA A 84 -7.11 5.70 17.26
N GLY A 85 -7.80 5.98 18.37
CA GLY A 85 -8.80 5.11 18.96
C GLY A 85 -10.02 4.94 18.06
N PHE A 86 -10.52 6.02 17.46
CA PHE A 86 -11.64 5.97 16.51
C PHE A 86 -11.24 5.25 15.23
N LEU A 87 -10.05 5.49 14.68
CA LEU A 87 -9.56 4.80 13.49
C LEU A 87 -9.38 3.30 13.75
N THR A 88 -8.86 2.95 14.94
CA THR A 88 -8.73 1.56 15.39
C THR A 88 -10.09 0.92 15.59
N ALA A 89 -11.04 1.61 16.22
CA ALA A 89 -12.40 1.11 16.44
C ALA A 89 -13.18 0.95 15.14
N VAL A 90 -13.07 1.90 14.20
CA VAL A 90 -13.72 1.84 12.89
C VAL A 90 -13.12 0.74 12.02
N GLY A 91 -11.78 0.65 11.96
CA GLY A 91 -11.10 -0.42 11.23
C GLY A 91 -11.42 -1.80 11.80
N SER A 92 -11.41 -1.91 13.13
CA SER A 92 -11.75 -3.15 13.84
C SER A 92 -13.21 -3.55 13.67
N ALA A 93 -14.15 -2.60 13.67
CA ALA A 93 -15.57 -2.89 13.45
C ALA A 93 -15.80 -3.51 12.06
N ILE A 94 -15.18 -2.94 11.02
CA ILE A 94 -15.28 -3.49 9.66
C ILE A 94 -14.63 -4.88 9.59
N GLY A 95 -13.43 -5.04 10.16
CA GLY A 95 -12.73 -6.33 10.21
C GLY A 95 -13.53 -7.39 10.99
N THR A 96 -14.14 -7.01 12.10
CA THR A 96 -14.97 -7.88 12.95
C THR A 96 -16.24 -8.30 12.21
N VAL A 97 -16.97 -7.36 11.60
CA VAL A 97 -18.15 -7.67 10.79
C VAL A 97 -17.78 -8.57 9.61
N MET A 98 -16.64 -8.32 8.97
CA MET A 98 -16.15 -9.14 7.88
C MET A 98 -15.82 -10.57 8.35
N ALA A 99 -15.15 -10.73 9.48
CA ALA A 99 -14.83 -12.03 10.07
C ALA A 99 -16.10 -12.81 10.48
N ILE A 100 -17.06 -12.14 11.15
CA ILE A 100 -18.36 -12.73 11.51
C ILE A 100 -19.13 -13.13 10.25
N SER A 101 -19.13 -12.27 9.22
CA SER A 101 -19.81 -12.57 7.96
C SER A 101 -19.12 -13.69 7.19
N TRP A 102 -17.80 -13.86 7.33
CA TRP A 102 -17.02 -14.94 6.74
C TRP A 102 -17.32 -16.28 7.43
N ILE A 103 -17.34 -16.31 8.78
CA ILE A 103 -17.62 -17.54 9.55
C ILE A 103 -19.08 -17.99 9.41
N TYR A 104 -20.02 -17.04 9.39
CA TYR A 104 -21.43 -17.33 9.16
C TYR A 104 -21.67 -17.93 7.75
N ARG A 105 -20.94 -17.45 6.75
CA ARG A 105 -20.97 -18.00 5.39
C ARG A 105 -20.36 -19.40 5.31
N TYR A 106 -19.26 -19.63 6.03
CA TYR A 106 -18.63 -20.94 6.15
C TYR A 106 -19.62 -21.99 6.71
N PHE A 107 -20.29 -21.68 7.83
CA PHE A 107 -21.31 -22.56 8.41
C PHE A 107 -22.51 -22.82 7.49
N LYS A 108 -22.90 -21.84 6.67
CA LYS A 108 -23.94 -22.01 5.65
C LYS A 108 -23.48 -22.80 4.41
N GLY A 109 -22.30 -23.42 4.43
CA GLY A 109 -21.77 -24.24 3.35
C GLY A 109 -21.27 -23.44 2.15
N LYS A 110 -21.18 -22.11 2.26
CA LYS A 110 -20.57 -21.27 1.23
C LYS A 110 -19.10 -21.14 1.55
N HIS A 111 -18.24 -21.96 0.94
CA HIS A 111 -16.78 -21.83 1.06
C HIS A 111 -16.36 -20.40 0.69
N PRO A 112 -15.99 -19.57 1.67
CA PRO A 112 -15.66 -18.19 1.39
C PRO A 112 -14.25 -18.11 0.77
N PRO A 113 -13.99 -17.12 -0.10
CA PRO A 113 -12.69 -16.95 -0.74
C PRO A 113 -11.61 -16.78 0.34
N GLY A 114 -10.57 -17.62 0.28
CA GLY A 114 -9.48 -17.64 1.26
C GLY A 114 -9.51 -18.78 2.28
N ALA A 115 -10.61 -19.55 2.38
CA ALA A 115 -10.64 -20.74 3.23
C ALA A 115 -9.56 -21.76 2.85
N GLU A 116 -9.32 -21.96 1.54
CA GLU A 116 -8.24 -22.81 1.04
C GLU A 116 -6.84 -22.34 1.48
N LYS A 117 -6.64 -21.03 1.67
CA LYS A 117 -5.35 -20.50 2.15
C LYS A 117 -5.12 -20.82 3.62
N ILE A 118 -6.19 -20.86 4.41
CA ILE A 118 -6.14 -21.25 5.82
C ILE A 118 -5.89 -22.76 5.94
N GLU A 119 -6.57 -23.57 5.11
CA GLU A 119 -6.35 -25.01 5.02
C GLU A 119 -4.90 -25.32 4.61
N TYR A 120 -4.40 -24.66 3.56
CA TYR A 120 -3.01 -24.79 3.12
C TYR A 120 -1.99 -24.40 4.20
N ALA A 121 -2.27 -23.31 4.94
CA ALA A 121 -1.43 -22.89 6.06
C ALA A 121 -1.46 -23.91 7.21
N MET A 122 -2.63 -24.46 7.55
CA MET A 122 -2.77 -25.49 8.56
C MET A 122 -2.04 -26.78 8.17
N THR A 123 -2.18 -27.24 6.93
CA THR A 123 -1.43 -28.39 6.41
C THR A 123 0.07 -28.17 6.54
N ARG A 124 0.57 -26.98 6.16
CA ARG A 124 2.00 -26.68 6.27
C ARG A 124 2.52 -26.62 7.70
N ILE A 125 1.72 -26.12 8.64
CA ILE A 125 2.04 -26.12 10.07
C ILE A 125 2.04 -27.55 10.62
N HIS A 126 1.07 -28.37 10.21
CA HIS A 126 0.99 -29.77 10.61
C HIS A 126 2.20 -30.59 10.11
N ASP A 127 2.59 -30.42 8.84
CA ASP A 127 3.77 -31.08 8.28
C ASP A 127 5.05 -30.69 9.02
N THR A 128 5.15 -29.43 9.45
CA THR A 128 6.30 -28.93 10.20
C THR A 128 6.30 -29.47 11.63
N ALA A 129 5.12 -29.58 12.26
CA ALA A 129 4.97 -30.17 13.57
C ALA A 129 5.35 -31.66 13.58
N GLU A 130 4.97 -32.42 12.54
CA GLU A 130 5.38 -33.82 12.38
C GLU A 130 6.90 -33.96 12.22
N GLN A 131 7.52 -33.14 11.38
CA GLN A 131 8.98 -33.19 11.18
C GLN A 131 9.75 -32.89 12.46
N VAL A 132 9.28 -31.92 13.25
CA VAL A 132 9.89 -31.58 14.54
C VAL A 132 9.64 -32.68 15.58
N LYS A 133 8.46 -33.29 15.60
CA LYS A 133 8.15 -34.43 16.49
C LYS A 133 9.05 -35.63 16.21
N HIS A 134 9.31 -35.93 14.93
CA HIS A 134 10.24 -37.00 14.56
C HIS A 134 11.70 -36.68 14.95
N LYS A 135 12.16 -35.45 14.71
CA LYS A 135 13.50 -34.99 15.16
C LYS A 135 13.67 -35.00 16.67
N ALA A 136 12.64 -34.60 17.41
CA ALA A 136 12.66 -34.61 18.87
C ALA A 136 12.64 -36.05 19.43
N ARG A 137 11.96 -36.98 18.77
CA ARG A 137 11.98 -38.40 19.16
C ARG A 137 13.33 -39.07 18.94
N ASP A 138 14.02 -38.79 17.83
CA ASP A 138 15.37 -39.33 17.59
C ASP A 138 16.43 -38.77 18.57
N LEU A 139 16.27 -37.51 18.98
CA LEU A 139 17.16 -36.88 19.96
C LEU A 139 16.86 -37.31 21.40
N GLY A 140 15.59 -37.52 21.74
CA GLY A 140 15.16 -38.01 23.06
C GLY A 140 15.31 -39.52 23.25
N GLY A 141 15.47 -40.29 22.17
CA GLY A 141 15.73 -41.73 22.20
C GLY A 141 17.21 -42.11 22.26
N GLN A 142 18.12 -41.14 22.15
CA GLN A 142 19.58 -41.33 22.24
C GLN A 142 20.20 -40.78 23.54
N ALA A 143 19.37 -40.27 24.47
CA ALA A 143 19.78 -39.80 25.79
C ALA A 143 19.44 -40.82 26.88
#